data_AF-A0A2H3P4I6-F1
#
_entry.id   AF-A0A2H3P4I6-F1
#
_cell.length_a   1.000
_cell.length_b   1.000
_cell.length_c   1.000
_cell.angle_alpha   90.00
_cell.angle_beta   90.00
_cell.angle_gamma   90.00
#
_symmetry.space_group_name_H-M   'P 1'
#
loop_
_entity.id
_entity.type
_entity.pdbx_description
1 polymer ?
#
loop_
_entity_poly.entity_id
_entity_poly.type
_entity_poly.pdbx_seq_one_letter_code
_entity_poly.pdbx_strand_id
1 'polypeptide(L)'
;MTRTLSLSLLSFILAFAFTATTADAQTKRAGDTFYFRAGVGIADYAGEYSPVNEFSDIFDSDKFDESFPYSLSGEFGYKFNPNFGIGLGLQYGDYQFAGGPPRGAGAPSAGITTTYLTGRLGLGAQSWIISPYADFGVHASFGGESTAFGPSFAGGFDAVVSRHASLFIEARSHLVLDGEAIDGVDQGEYSMDALTVMPTLGFQYTFEPATTAPVIFSIDGPAELDTGESGTFSATVNEDEVTSPVSYQWNFGDGSTGSGLLTTHGFSQSGQYEVTFTASNSAGEVSETLTVEVTDPPVPAQIATINANPSPATAGQEVTFTSNVRGDTPITYNWDFGDGNTGSGDTATHTFEEPGSYTVTLDASNDVGDDSRSLTLQVDPDLPPICETVSELNPAFFGVNSSTLTDEARSALQENAEILAECSNLTVRVEGFAAAGERNPDELSQDRAQAVADFYEENDVPSDRIEAQGRGAIEDDTTSKKAGTEQQRRVDSIPQR
;
A
#
# COMPACT_ATOMS: atom_id res chain seq x y z
N MET A 1 3.05 79.79 18.22
CA MET A 1 1.91 78.84 18.15
C MET A 1 2.56 77.47 18.11
N THR A 2 2.89 76.99 19.30
CA THR A 2 4.06 76.15 19.56
C THR A 2 3.59 75.09 20.54
N ARG A 3 4.00 73.83 20.33
CA ARG A 3 3.68 72.65 21.15
C ARG A 3 2.29 72.03 21.01
N THR A 4 1.96 71.47 19.84
CA THR A 4 0.91 70.42 19.77
C THR A 4 0.95 69.50 18.55
N LEU A 5 1.96 69.55 17.69
CA LEU A 5 2.03 68.70 16.49
C LEU A 5 2.96 67.47 16.60
N SER A 6 3.63 67.23 17.74
CA SER A 6 4.71 66.23 17.80
C SER A 6 4.30 64.81 18.25
N LEU A 7 3.02 64.53 18.56
CA LEU A 7 2.59 63.18 18.98
C LEU A 7 1.44 62.57 18.16
N SER A 8 0.72 63.37 17.38
CA SER A 8 -0.47 62.90 16.65
C SER A 8 -0.13 62.13 15.37
N LEU A 9 0.97 62.48 14.68
CA LEU A 9 1.38 61.80 13.45
C LEU A 9 2.02 60.43 13.73
N LEU A 10 2.79 60.30 14.82
CA LEU A 10 3.41 59.05 15.26
C LEU A 10 2.38 58.05 15.81
N SER A 11 1.32 58.54 16.44
CA SER A 11 0.22 57.72 16.97
C SER A 11 -0.70 57.18 15.87
N PHE A 12 -0.79 57.87 14.72
CA PHE A 12 -1.63 57.44 13.61
C PHE A 12 -0.99 56.30 12.79
N ILE A 13 0.34 56.29 12.67
CA ILE A 13 1.10 55.23 11.98
C ILE A 13 1.17 53.95 12.83
N LEU A 14 1.18 54.07 14.16
CA LEU A 14 1.24 52.91 15.06
C LEU A 14 -0.12 52.18 15.20
N ALA A 15 -1.23 52.88 14.97
CA ALA A 15 -2.58 52.33 15.15
C ALA A 15 -3.02 51.39 13.99
N PHE A 16 -2.41 51.48 12.81
CA PHE A 16 -2.74 50.62 11.65
C PHE A 16 -1.97 49.29 11.61
N ALA A 17 -0.99 49.09 12.49
CA ALA A 17 -0.12 47.91 12.50
C ALA A 17 -0.68 46.68 13.25
N PHE A 18 -1.84 46.79 13.91
CA PHE A 18 -2.35 45.77 14.84
C PHE A 18 -3.50 44.88 14.32
N THR A 19 -3.87 44.96 13.05
CA THR A 19 -4.88 44.05 12.46
C THR A 19 -4.28 43.24 11.31
N ALA A 20 -3.32 42.36 11.61
CA ALA A 20 -2.90 41.31 10.69
C ALA A 20 -2.89 39.99 11.47
N THR A 21 -3.93 39.19 11.24
CA THR A 21 -4.11 37.86 11.83
C THR A 21 -3.04 36.90 11.35
N THR A 22 -2.65 36.01 12.25
CA THR A 22 -1.72 34.89 12.04
C THR A 22 -2.34 33.82 11.15
N ALA A 23 -1.88 33.68 9.91
CA ALA A 23 -1.88 32.44 9.14
C ALA A 23 -1.28 32.71 7.76
N ASP A 24 0.04 32.63 7.67
CA ASP A 24 0.74 31.91 6.59
C ASP A 24 2.23 31.97 6.92
N ALA A 25 2.93 30.88 6.66
CA ALA A 25 4.37 30.77 6.84
C ALA A 25 5.08 31.75 5.89
N GLN A 26 5.23 33.00 6.31
CA GLN A 26 5.79 34.07 5.49
C GLN A 26 6.84 34.85 6.28
N THR A 27 8.09 34.74 5.85
CA THR A 27 9.10 35.77 6.06
C THR A 27 8.54 37.07 5.48
N LYS A 28 7.95 37.91 6.34
CA LYS A 28 7.35 39.23 5.98
C LYS A 28 8.29 40.13 5.17
N ARG A 29 9.58 39.80 5.15
CA ARG A 29 10.64 40.47 4.42
C ARG A 29 11.37 39.45 3.56
N ALA A 30 10.86 39.16 2.36
CA ALA A 30 11.51 38.29 1.40
C ALA A 30 12.96 38.74 1.11
N GLY A 31 13.83 37.77 0.82
CA GLY A 31 15.13 37.99 0.20
C GLY A 31 15.08 37.58 -1.27
N ASP A 32 16.23 37.60 -1.92
CA ASP A 32 16.42 37.23 -3.32
C ASP A 32 15.46 37.95 -4.30
N THR A 33 15.37 39.28 -4.14
CA THR A 33 14.44 40.07 -4.96
C THR A 33 14.89 41.51 -5.14
N PHE A 34 14.40 42.12 -6.22
CA PHE A 34 14.54 43.55 -6.42
C PHE A 34 13.57 44.33 -5.52
N TYR A 35 13.90 45.58 -5.28
CA TYR A 35 12.99 46.55 -4.69
C TYR A 35 13.19 47.93 -5.32
N PHE A 36 12.15 48.74 -5.24
CA PHE A 36 12.18 50.15 -5.55
C PHE A 36 11.75 50.95 -4.32
N ARG A 37 12.45 52.05 -4.03
CA ARG A 37 12.08 53.02 -2.99
C ARG A 37 11.90 54.38 -3.62
N ALA A 38 10.91 55.11 -3.14
CA ALA A 38 10.79 56.54 -3.39
C ALA A 38 10.54 57.26 -2.08
N GLY A 39 11.27 58.36 -1.86
CA GLY A 39 11.21 59.14 -0.64
C GLY A 39 11.11 60.63 -0.94
N VAL A 40 10.51 61.34 0.01
CA VAL A 40 10.55 62.81 0.09
C VAL A 40 11.05 63.19 1.47
N GLY A 41 11.91 64.19 1.55
CA GLY A 41 12.51 64.60 2.82
C GLY A 41 12.80 66.08 2.89
N ILE A 42 13.30 66.50 4.04
CA ILE A 42 13.78 67.86 4.29
C ILE A 42 15.29 67.84 4.08
N ALA A 43 15.78 68.67 3.17
CA ALA A 43 17.19 68.78 2.85
C ALA A 43 17.89 69.75 3.80
N ASP A 44 19.13 69.45 4.17
CA ASP A 44 19.96 70.27 5.03
C ASP A 44 21.42 70.19 4.59
N TYR A 45 22.08 71.34 4.56
CA TYR A 45 23.49 71.44 4.20
C TYR A 45 24.29 71.94 5.40
N ALA A 46 25.37 71.21 5.68
CA ALA A 46 26.35 71.56 6.70
C ALA A 46 27.71 71.71 6.02
N GLY A 47 28.40 72.81 6.28
CA GLY A 47 29.70 73.11 5.68
C GLY A 47 30.39 74.24 6.44
N GLU A 48 31.50 74.74 5.91
CA GLU A 48 32.34 75.73 6.59
C GLU A 48 31.60 77.00 7.06
N TYR A 49 30.61 77.47 6.28
CA TYR A 49 29.80 78.66 6.61
C TYR A 49 28.55 78.36 7.42
N SER A 50 28.21 77.08 7.59
CA SER A 50 27.11 76.62 8.43
C SER A 50 27.64 75.53 9.38
N PRO A 51 28.52 75.89 10.34
CA PRO A 51 29.02 74.94 11.32
C PRO A 51 27.86 74.46 12.17
N VAL A 52 27.52 73.17 12.04
CA VAL A 52 26.51 72.53 12.90
C VAL A 52 27.15 72.30 14.26
N ASN A 53 26.92 73.23 15.19
CA ASN A 53 27.47 73.12 16.54
C ASN A 53 26.50 72.38 17.48
N GLU A 54 25.20 72.44 17.18
CA GLU A 54 24.13 71.76 17.92
C GLU A 54 23.09 71.11 16.97
N PHE A 55 22.38 70.07 17.43
CA PHE A 55 21.32 69.41 16.65
C PHE A 55 20.16 70.35 16.29
N SER A 56 19.99 71.46 17.03
CA SER A 56 19.02 72.52 16.69
C SER A 56 19.33 73.23 15.38
N ASP A 57 20.61 73.32 15.00
CA ASP A 57 21.06 74.09 13.83
C ASP A 57 20.68 73.39 12.51
N ILE A 58 20.39 72.07 12.58
CA ILE A 58 19.85 71.25 11.48
C ILE A 58 18.41 71.66 11.13
N PHE A 59 17.66 72.17 12.14
CA PHE A 59 16.27 72.63 11.99
C PHE A 59 16.13 74.13 12.28
N ASP A 60 17.19 74.90 12.05
CA ASP A 60 17.13 76.35 12.24
C ASP A 60 15.99 76.93 11.41
N SER A 61 15.08 77.68 12.05
CA SER A 61 13.90 78.23 11.40
C SER A 61 14.27 79.19 10.27
N ASP A 62 15.43 79.82 10.37
CA ASP A 62 15.92 80.80 9.41
C ASP A 62 16.15 80.16 8.02
N LYS A 63 16.35 78.83 7.95
CA LYS A 63 16.45 78.05 6.69
C LYS A 63 15.12 77.91 5.95
N PHE A 64 13.98 78.16 6.62
CA PHE A 64 12.64 78.07 6.04
C PHE A 64 12.07 79.44 5.63
N ASP A 65 12.77 80.53 5.93
CA ASP A 65 12.29 81.89 5.69
C ASP A 65 12.41 82.33 4.21
N GLU A 66 13.40 81.78 3.47
CA GLU A 66 13.60 82.07 2.05
C GLU A 66 12.83 81.12 1.13
N SER A 67 12.95 79.80 1.35
CA SER A 67 12.18 78.76 0.67
C SER A 67 12.15 77.47 1.50
N PHE A 68 11.25 76.53 1.18
CA PHE A 68 11.17 75.27 1.91
C PHE A 68 12.22 74.28 1.39
N PRO A 69 13.23 73.88 2.18
CA PRO A 69 14.22 72.90 1.74
C PRO A 69 13.59 71.52 1.59
N TYR A 70 13.76 70.89 0.43
CA TYR A 70 13.17 69.60 0.13
C TYR A 70 14.14 68.68 -0.60
N SER A 71 13.89 67.39 -0.50
CA SER A 71 14.59 66.35 -1.22
C SER A 71 13.61 65.35 -1.80
N LEU A 72 13.91 64.88 -3.01
CA LEU A 72 13.25 63.77 -3.68
C LEU A 72 14.28 62.67 -3.90
N SER A 73 13.99 61.45 -3.48
CA SER A 73 14.88 60.32 -3.67
C SER A 73 14.17 59.14 -4.33
N GLY A 74 14.92 58.44 -5.18
CA GLY A 74 14.53 57.18 -5.79
C GLY A 74 15.69 56.20 -5.70
N GLU A 75 15.43 54.96 -5.29
CA GLU A 75 16.45 53.92 -5.17
C GLU A 75 15.92 52.62 -5.75
N PHE A 76 16.71 52.01 -6.63
CA PHE A 76 16.48 50.65 -7.10
C PHE A 76 17.55 49.76 -6.48
N GLY A 77 17.13 48.65 -5.88
CA GLY A 77 18.06 47.79 -5.18
C GLY A 77 17.74 46.32 -5.32
N TYR A 78 18.71 45.51 -4.94
CA TYR A 78 18.58 44.06 -4.86
C TYR A 78 18.81 43.63 -3.43
N LYS A 79 17.91 42.82 -2.91
CA LYS A 79 17.97 42.29 -1.56
C LYS A 79 18.37 40.82 -1.64
N PHE A 80 19.62 40.52 -1.32
CA PHE A 80 20.15 39.15 -1.38
C PHE A 80 19.48 38.25 -0.33
N ASN A 81 19.27 38.80 0.86
CA ASN A 81 18.57 38.11 1.94
C ASN A 81 17.85 39.15 2.82
N PRO A 82 17.04 38.73 3.81
CA PRO A 82 16.27 39.65 4.63
C PRO A 82 17.08 40.76 5.33
N ASN A 83 18.38 40.55 5.56
CA ASN A 83 19.27 41.42 6.32
C ASN A 83 20.31 42.15 5.45
N PHE A 84 20.50 41.78 4.19
CA PHE A 84 21.52 42.39 3.34
C PHE A 84 21.00 42.67 1.93
N GLY A 85 21.25 43.88 1.46
CA GLY A 85 20.95 44.31 0.10
C GLY A 85 21.93 45.35 -0.40
N ILE A 86 21.83 45.66 -1.68
CA ILE A 86 22.53 46.77 -2.33
C ILE A 86 21.49 47.68 -2.98
N GLY A 87 21.74 48.98 -3.01
CA GLY A 87 20.86 49.99 -3.59
C GLY A 87 21.66 50.98 -4.41
N LEU A 88 21.19 51.25 -5.63
CA LEU A 88 21.63 52.36 -6.46
C LEU A 88 20.53 53.42 -6.42
N GLY A 89 20.86 54.59 -5.89
CA GLY A 89 19.91 55.66 -5.70
C GLY A 89 20.31 56.96 -6.37
N LEU A 90 19.29 57.78 -6.57
CA LEU A 90 19.34 59.14 -7.08
C LEU A 90 18.56 60.01 -6.09
N GLN A 91 19.18 61.08 -5.65
CA GLN A 91 18.60 62.07 -4.76
C GLN A 91 18.73 63.44 -5.40
N TYR A 92 17.65 64.19 -5.47
CA TYR A 92 17.67 65.61 -5.78
C TYR A 92 17.31 66.36 -4.52
N GLY A 93 18.21 67.22 -4.02
CA GLY A 93 17.95 68.04 -2.84
C GLY A 93 18.14 69.51 -3.15
N ASP A 94 17.19 70.32 -2.71
CA ASP A 94 17.29 71.77 -2.68
C ASP A 94 17.75 72.20 -1.28
N TYR A 95 19.04 72.50 -1.16
CA TYR A 95 19.72 72.74 0.11
C TYR A 95 19.82 74.25 0.37
N GLN A 96 19.17 74.71 1.43
CA GLN A 96 19.09 76.13 1.78
C GLN A 96 20.16 76.50 2.83
N PHE A 97 20.76 77.69 2.72
CA PHE A 97 21.76 78.20 3.66
C PHE A 97 21.11 79.13 4.69
N ALA A 98 21.38 78.90 5.98
CA ALA A 98 20.97 79.84 7.03
C ALA A 98 21.75 81.16 6.89
N GLY A 99 21.07 82.26 6.59
CA GLY A 99 21.67 83.60 6.46
C GLY A 99 22.15 84.02 5.06
N GLY A 100 21.78 83.25 4.02
CA GLY A 100 22.12 83.53 2.61
C GLY A 100 23.47 82.97 2.16
N PRO A 101 23.77 82.99 0.84
CA PRO A 101 25.00 82.42 0.31
C PRO A 101 26.26 83.15 0.82
N PRO A 102 27.39 82.46 1.01
CA PRO A 102 28.65 83.09 1.44
C PRO A 102 29.09 84.23 0.51
N ARG A 103 29.71 85.27 1.05
CA ARG A 103 30.27 86.38 0.24
C ARG A 103 31.42 85.87 -0.63
N GLY A 104 31.19 85.76 -1.94
CA GLY A 104 32.17 85.30 -2.92
C GLY A 104 31.89 83.90 -3.48
N ALA A 105 30.91 83.18 -2.94
CA ALA A 105 30.43 81.93 -3.49
C ALA A 105 29.68 82.17 -4.81
N GLY A 106 29.91 81.31 -5.81
CA GLY A 106 29.04 81.15 -6.97
C GLY A 106 27.73 80.52 -6.50
N ALA A 107 26.86 81.32 -5.89
CA ALA A 107 25.69 80.87 -5.15
C ALA A 107 24.99 79.64 -5.77
N PRO A 108 25.08 78.46 -5.14
CA PRO A 108 24.22 77.35 -5.48
C PRO A 108 23.08 77.39 -4.47
N SER A 109 22.12 78.30 -4.62
CA SER A 109 20.76 78.02 -4.14
C SER A 109 20.13 76.91 -5.03
N ALA A 110 20.90 75.84 -5.27
CA ALA A 110 20.86 75.04 -6.47
C ALA A 110 20.65 73.59 -6.09
N GLY A 111 19.63 73.01 -6.72
CA GLY A 111 19.33 71.60 -6.57
C GLY A 111 20.56 70.73 -6.84
N ILE A 112 21.07 70.10 -5.80
CA ILE A 112 22.16 69.13 -5.91
C ILE A 112 21.55 67.77 -6.23
N THR A 113 22.05 67.18 -7.31
CA THR A 113 21.70 65.81 -7.69
C THR A 113 22.81 64.89 -7.20
N THR A 114 22.48 63.95 -6.32
CA THR A 114 23.39 62.97 -5.73
C THR A 114 23.03 61.58 -6.22
N THR A 115 23.95 60.93 -6.92
CA THR A 115 23.88 59.48 -7.19
C THR A 115 24.65 58.72 -6.14
N TYR A 116 24.11 57.62 -5.62
CA TYR A 116 24.76 56.87 -4.56
C TYR A 116 24.62 55.36 -4.73
N LEU A 117 25.65 54.62 -4.31
CA LEU A 117 25.65 53.16 -4.23
C LEU A 117 25.85 52.77 -2.78
N THR A 118 24.91 52.03 -2.21
CA THR A 118 24.92 51.67 -0.78
C THR A 118 24.67 50.19 -0.56
N GLY A 119 25.36 49.61 0.43
CA GLY A 119 24.97 48.35 1.04
C GLY A 119 24.03 48.64 2.22
N ARG A 120 22.90 47.94 2.27
CA ARG A 120 21.91 48.03 3.35
C ARG A 120 22.03 46.83 4.28
N LEU A 121 22.11 47.11 5.57
CA LEU A 121 22.11 46.13 6.66
C LEU A 121 20.80 46.25 7.44
N GLY A 122 19.93 45.24 7.35
CA GLY A 122 18.74 45.11 8.19
C GLY A 122 19.10 44.62 9.58
N LEU A 123 18.69 45.36 10.61
CA LEU A 123 19.04 45.14 12.01
C LEU A 123 17.81 44.71 12.82
N GLY A 124 17.30 43.49 12.60
CA GLY A 124 16.11 43.01 13.31
C GLY A 124 15.72 41.58 12.94
N ALA A 125 14.76 41.01 13.67
CA ALA A 125 14.23 39.70 13.28
C ALA A 125 13.34 39.84 12.05
N GLN A 126 13.39 38.87 11.14
CA GLN A 126 12.67 38.89 9.85
C GLN A 126 11.14 38.92 10.00
N SER A 127 10.63 38.54 11.19
CA SER A 127 9.22 38.57 11.56
C SER A 127 8.73 39.93 12.04
N TRP A 128 9.64 40.88 12.29
CA TRP A 128 9.28 42.19 12.82
C TRP A 128 8.60 43.04 11.74
N ILE A 129 7.46 43.63 12.11
CA ILE A 129 6.73 44.58 11.27
C ILE A 129 7.60 45.81 11.03
N ILE A 130 8.17 46.36 12.10
CA ILE A 130 9.09 47.51 12.05
C ILE A 130 10.52 46.98 12.23
N SER A 131 11.40 47.21 11.25
CA SER A 131 12.81 46.80 11.30
C SER A 131 13.71 48.01 11.12
N PRO A 132 14.68 48.24 12.03
CA PRO A 132 15.75 49.16 11.77
C PRO A 132 16.65 48.66 10.64
N TYR A 133 17.32 49.58 9.97
CA TYR A 133 18.40 49.30 9.04
C TYR A 133 19.46 50.42 9.07
N ALA A 134 20.64 50.10 8.54
CA ALA A 134 21.71 51.04 8.30
C ALA A 134 22.28 50.86 6.89
N ASP A 135 22.52 51.96 6.20
CA ASP A 135 23.13 51.98 4.88
C ASP A 135 24.55 52.57 4.95
N PHE A 136 25.45 51.97 4.19
CA PHE A 136 26.83 52.42 4.04
C PHE A 136 27.22 52.37 2.58
N GLY A 137 27.85 53.42 2.08
CA GLY A 137 28.18 53.47 0.67
C GLY A 137 29.01 54.67 0.26
N VAL A 138 28.95 54.95 -1.03
CA VAL A 138 29.65 56.06 -1.68
C VAL A 138 28.67 56.83 -2.56
N HIS A 139 28.98 58.08 -2.83
CA HIS A 139 28.16 58.93 -3.68
C HIS A 139 29.01 59.82 -4.59
N ALA A 140 28.35 60.32 -5.63
CA ALA A 140 28.80 61.41 -6.47
C ALA A 140 27.68 62.46 -6.54
N SER A 141 27.98 63.72 -6.25
CA SER A 141 27.06 64.85 -6.25
C SER A 141 27.39 65.83 -7.37
N PHE A 142 26.35 66.36 -8.00
CA PHE A 142 26.39 67.25 -9.15
C PHE A 142 25.50 68.47 -8.90
N GLY A 143 25.85 69.61 -9.51
CA GLY A 143 25.06 70.85 -9.39
C GLY A 143 25.75 71.96 -8.57
N GLY A 144 26.91 71.67 -7.97
CA GLY A 144 27.85 72.66 -7.46
C GLY A 144 28.85 73.11 -8.51
N GLU A 145 29.96 73.72 -8.08
CA GLU A 145 31.05 74.18 -8.95
C GLU A 145 31.76 73.03 -9.69
N SER A 146 31.84 71.85 -9.06
CA SER A 146 32.39 70.64 -9.69
C SER A 146 31.69 69.35 -9.22
N THR A 147 32.20 68.19 -9.62
CA THR A 147 31.63 66.91 -9.16
C THR A 147 32.24 66.53 -7.83
N ALA A 148 31.40 66.41 -6.81
CA ALA A 148 31.82 66.06 -5.46
C ALA A 148 31.68 64.56 -5.20
N PHE A 149 32.57 63.99 -4.40
CA PHE A 149 32.53 62.57 -4.03
C PHE A 149 32.74 62.38 -2.53
N GLY A 150 32.21 61.27 -2.01
CA GLY A 150 32.55 60.85 -0.65
C GLY A 150 31.65 59.72 -0.13
N PRO A 151 31.77 59.39 1.16
CA PRO A 151 30.96 58.34 1.75
C PRO A 151 29.51 58.78 1.95
N SER A 152 28.60 57.81 1.94
CA SER A 152 27.18 58.00 2.23
C SER A 152 26.76 57.05 3.35
N PHE A 153 26.00 57.59 4.29
CA PHE A 153 25.47 56.87 5.43
C PHE A 153 23.98 57.13 5.54
N ALA A 154 23.21 56.10 5.89
CA ALA A 154 21.83 56.31 6.28
C ALA A 154 21.45 55.39 7.44
N GLY A 155 20.47 55.83 8.23
CA GLY A 155 19.85 55.04 9.28
C GLY A 155 18.35 55.25 9.25
N GLY A 156 17.59 54.18 9.37
CA GLY A 156 16.13 54.27 9.26
C GLY A 156 15.39 53.08 9.79
N PHE A 157 14.07 53.15 9.64
CA PHE A 157 13.15 52.07 9.97
C PHE A 157 12.22 51.84 8.79
N ASP A 158 12.08 50.58 8.39
CA ASP A 158 11.03 50.15 7.48
C ASP A 158 9.86 49.57 8.30
N ALA A 159 8.63 49.88 7.94
CA ALA A 159 7.40 49.27 8.45
C ALA A 159 6.71 48.49 7.32
N VAL A 160 6.60 47.17 7.47
CA VAL A 160 5.94 46.29 6.50
C VAL A 160 4.44 46.53 6.53
N VAL A 161 3.85 46.87 5.37
CA VAL A 161 2.41 47.08 5.19
C VAL A 161 1.77 45.87 4.51
N SER A 162 2.46 45.27 3.55
CA SER A 162 2.04 44.04 2.85
C SER A 162 3.28 43.25 2.40
N ARG A 163 3.07 42.11 1.72
CA ARG A 163 4.17 41.33 1.13
C ARG A 163 4.98 42.10 0.06
N HIS A 164 4.37 43.10 -0.57
CA HIS A 164 5.02 43.94 -1.58
C HIS A 164 5.37 45.34 -1.09
N ALA A 165 4.70 45.88 -0.08
CA ALA A 165 4.82 47.29 0.29
C ALA A 165 5.34 47.47 1.72
N SER A 166 6.29 48.39 1.89
CA SER A 166 6.71 48.92 3.18
C SER A 166 6.72 50.45 3.14
N LEU A 167 6.50 51.09 4.29
CA LEU A 167 6.77 52.51 4.49
C LEU A 167 8.12 52.64 5.19
N PHE A 168 8.90 53.69 4.91
CA PHE A 168 10.15 53.92 5.62
C PHE A 168 10.29 55.35 6.12
N ILE A 169 11.03 55.49 7.20
CA ILE A 169 11.58 56.75 7.68
C ILE A 169 13.10 56.64 7.75
N GLU A 170 13.82 57.61 7.21
CA GLU A 170 15.27 57.58 7.09
C GLU A 170 15.90 58.93 7.39
N ALA A 171 17.10 58.91 7.96
CA ALA A 171 18.05 60.02 7.91
C ALA A 171 19.24 59.60 7.04
N ARG A 172 19.57 60.39 6.02
CA ARG A 172 20.69 60.12 5.10
C ARG A 172 21.65 61.30 5.11
N SER A 173 22.94 61.03 5.12
CA SER A 173 23.98 62.04 5.01
C SER A 173 25.05 61.61 4.00
N HIS A 174 25.40 62.52 3.12
CA HIS A 174 26.46 62.38 2.13
C HIS A 174 27.59 63.32 2.51
N LEU A 175 28.70 62.76 3.00
CA LEU A 175 29.86 63.56 3.38
C LEU A 175 30.70 63.84 2.15
N VAL A 176 30.85 65.10 1.81
CA VAL A 176 31.61 65.58 0.66
C VAL A 176 33.05 65.82 1.12
N LEU A 177 34.00 65.11 0.51
CA LEU A 177 35.41 65.17 0.91
C LEU A 177 36.15 66.40 0.37
N ASP A 178 35.56 67.07 -0.63
CA ASP A 178 36.04 68.28 -1.28
C ASP A 178 34.90 69.30 -1.23
N GLY A 179 34.81 70.07 -0.13
CA GLY A 179 33.69 70.99 0.13
C GLY A 179 33.50 72.04 -0.98
N GLU A 180 34.63 72.53 -1.52
CA GLU A 180 34.69 73.47 -2.65
C GLU A 180 33.91 72.98 -3.89
N ALA A 181 33.79 71.66 -4.08
CA ALA A 181 33.06 71.11 -5.21
C ALA A 181 31.54 71.43 -5.16
N ILE A 182 31.00 71.69 -3.98
CA ILE A 182 29.58 72.01 -3.77
C ILE A 182 29.36 73.52 -3.70
N ASP A 183 30.14 74.25 -2.91
CA ASP A 183 29.88 75.67 -2.61
C ASP A 183 30.90 76.66 -3.22
N GLY A 184 32.02 76.15 -3.76
CA GLY A 184 33.08 76.93 -4.40
C GLY A 184 34.02 77.68 -3.46
N VAL A 185 34.03 77.39 -2.15
CA VAL A 185 34.82 78.15 -1.17
C VAL A 185 35.95 77.34 -0.55
N ASP A 186 37.18 77.80 -0.74
CA ASP A 186 38.41 77.25 -0.12
C ASP A 186 38.84 78.13 1.07
N GLN A 187 38.82 77.61 2.29
CA GLN A 187 39.43 78.27 3.46
C GLN A 187 40.70 77.61 4.01
N GLY A 188 41.32 76.70 3.25
CA GLY A 188 42.67 76.20 3.51
C GLY A 188 42.79 75.21 4.69
N GLU A 189 41.68 74.65 5.17
CA GLU A 189 41.63 73.51 6.10
C GLU A 189 40.78 72.41 5.46
N TYR A 190 41.05 71.12 5.72
CA TYR A 190 40.27 70.01 5.16
C TYR A 190 38.82 70.09 5.65
N SER A 191 37.97 70.83 4.95
CA SER A 191 36.55 70.91 5.26
C SER A 191 35.81 69.81 4.54
N MET A 192 35.10 69.02 5.32
CA MET A 192 34.12 68.10 4.81
C MET A 192 32.76 68.77 4.92
N ASP A 193 32.04 68.84 3.82
CA ASP A 193 30.64 69.25 3.83
C ASP A 193 29.74 68.02 4.00
N ALA A 194 28.49 68.24 4.38
CA ALA A 194 27.50 67.19 4.46
C ALA A 194 26.17 67.62 3.84
N LEU A 195 25.72 66.86 2.85
CA LEU A 195 24.38 66.95 2.29
C LEU A 195 23.50 65.95 3.06
N THR A 196 22.73 66.46 4.01
CA THR A 196 21.90 65.67 4.91
C THR A 196 20.43 65.80 4.52
N VAL A 197 19.68 64.70 4.61
CA VAL A 197 18.23 64.71 4.42
C VAL A 197 17.59 63.99 5.59
N MET A 198 16.82 64.72 6.40
CA MET A 198 16.17 64.17 7.57
C MET A 198 14.96 65.01 8.02
N PRO A 199 13.80 64.37 8.30
CA PRO A 199 13.47 62.98 7.98
C PRO A 199 13.12 62.84 6.49
N THR A 200 13.52 61.73 5.88
CA THR A 200 12.94 61.24 4.63
C THR A 200 11.82 60.28 4.97
N LEU A 201 10.63 60.50 4.40
CA LEU A 201 9.50 59.58 4.45
C LEU A 201 9.26 59.00 3.06
N GLY A 202 9.04 57.70 2.96
CA GLY A 202 8.87 57.08 1.66
C GLY A 202 8.17 55.74 1.70
N PHE A 203 8.00 55.17 0.51
CA PHE A 203 7.52 53.81 0.33
C PHE A 203 8.59 52.96 -0.36
N GLN A 204 8.58 51.67 -0.04
CA GLN A 204 9.33 50.64 -0.71
C GLN A 204 8.35 49.64 -1.34
N TYR A 205 8.51 49.38 -2.63
CA TYR A 205 7.90 48.26 -3.32
C TYR A 205 8.93 47.15 -3.52
N THR A 206 8.66 45.98 -2.96
CA THR A 206 9.48 44.77 -3.11
C THR A 206 8.84 43.91 -4.20
N PHE A 207 9.62 43.51 -5.21
CA PHE A 207 9.14 42.62 -6.25
C PHE A 207 9.02 41.20 -5.69
N GLU A 208 8.12 40.36 -6.23
CA GLU A 208 8.14 38.93 -5.93
C GLU A 208 8.98 38.22 -7.00
N PRO A 209 9.85 37.27 -6.63
CA PRO A 209 10.41 36.36 -7.62
C PRO A 209 9.26 35.63 -8.29
N ALA A 210 9.32 35.47 -9.61
CA ALA A 210 8.31 34.73 -10.35
C ALA A 210 8.28 33.28 -9.83
N THR A 211 7.14 32.87 -9.28
CA THR A 211 6.97 31.49 -8.81
C THR A 211 6.38 30.64 -9.93
N THR A 212 7.03 29.52 -10.22
CA THR A 212 6.57 28.55 -11.22
C THR A 212 5.69 27.50 -10.54
N ALA A 213 4.46 27.33 -11.04
CA ALA A 213 3.55 26.28 -10.56
C ALA A 213 4.02 24.89 -10.99
N PRO A 214 3.66 23.83 -10.24
CA PRO A 214 3.90 22.46 -10.67
C PRO A 214 3.11 22.16 -11.94
N VAL A 215 3.73 21.40 -12.83
CA VAL A 215 3.13 20.83 -14.04
C VAL A 215 3.38 19.34 -14.01
N ILE A 216 2.33 18.54 -14.16
CA ILE A 216 2.42 17.09 -14.30
C ILE A 216 2.73 16.79 -15.77
N PHE A 217 3.81 16.06 -16.02
CA PHE A 217 4.17 15.58 -17.36
C PHE A 217 3.55 14.21 -17.65
N SER A 218 3.50 13.35 -16.64
CA SER A 218 2.87 12.03 -16.73
C SER A 218 2.65 11.44 -15.35
N ILE A 219 1.61 10.61 -15.24
CA ILE A 219 1.44 9.63 -14.17
C ILE A 219 1.43 8.22 -14.77
N ASP A 220 1.95 7.25 -14.02
CA ASP A 220 2.04 5.85 -14.44
C ASP A 220 1.72 4.91 -13.28
N GLY A 221 1.12 3.77 -13.61
CA GLY A 221 0.68 2.75 -12.67
C GLY A 221 0.08 1.54 -13.39
N PRO A 222 -0.14 0.42 -12.68
CA PRO A 222 -0.77 -0.76 -13.28
C PRO A 222 -2.21 -0.46 -13.68
N ALA A 223 -2.64 -0.96 -14.84
CA ALA A 223 -4.03 -0.88 -15.28
C ALA A 223 -4.93 -1.88 -14.55
N GLU A 224 -4.37 -3.04 -14.18
CA GLU A 224 -5.05 -4.15 -13.53
C GLU A 224 -4.21 -4.66 -12.35
N LEU A 225 -4.86 -5.06 -11.26
CA LEU A 225 -4.24 -5.69 -10.08
C LEU A 225 -5.18 -6.74 -9.49
N ASP A 226 -4.62 -7.75 -8.84
CA ASP A 226 -5.41 -8.64 -8.00
C ASP A 226 -5.63 -8.04 -6.60
N THR A 227 -6.72 -8.44 -5.96
CA THR A 227 -7.03 -8.05 -4.59
C THR A 227 -5.92 -8.53 -3.65
N GLY A 228 -5.32 -7.60 -2.91
CA GLY A 228 -4.16 -7.83 -2.04
C GLY A 228 -2.80 -7.70 -2.72
N GLU A 229 -2.75 -7.58 -4.04
CA GLU A 229 -1.52 -7.26 -4.79
C GLU A 229 -1.19 -5.76 -4.64
N SER A 230 0.11 -5.42 -4.61
CA SER A 230 0.57 -4.03 -4.54
C SER A 230 1.14 -3.55 -5.88
N GLY A 231 0.57 -2.48 -6.41
CA GLY A 231 1.08 -1.75 -7.58
C GLY A 231 2.07 -0.66 -7.20
N THR A 232 2.95 -0.31 -8.14
CA THR A 232 3.81 0.88 -8.02
C THR A 232 3.23 2.01 -8.87
N PHE A 233 3.13 3.20 -8.27
CA PHE A 233 2.60 4.41 -8.88
C PHE A 233 3.69 5.46 -8.93
N SER A 234 3.86 6.11 -10.08
CA SER A 234 4.88 7.13 -10.27
C SER A 234 4.34 8.36 -11.02
N ALA A 235 4.92 9.52 -10.73
CA ALA A 235 4.59 10.77 -11.40
C ALA A 235 5.88 11.51 -11.78
N THR A 236 5.85 12.20 -12.92
CA THR A 236 6.94 13.08 -13.37
C THR A 236 6.40 14.51 -13.45
N VAL A 237 7.15 15.47 -12.88
CA VAL A 237 6.78 16.89 -12.87
C VAL A 237 7.95 17.76 -13.37
N ASN A 238 7.72 19.07 -13.54
CA ASN A 238 8.74 20.06 -13.92
C ASN A 238 9.73 20.40 -12.77
N GLU A 239 10.37 19.40 -12.17
CA GLU A 239 11.22 19.53 -10.97
C GLU A 239 12.33 20.59 -11.09
N ASP A 240 12.91 20.76 -12.29
CA ASP A 240 13.99 21.73 -12.54
C ASP A 240 13.52 23.19 -12.61
N GLU A 241 12.22 23.42 -12.86
CA GLU A 241 11.65 24.76 -13.08
C GLU A 241 10.70 25.18 -11.95
N VAL A 242 10.09 24.22 -11.25
CA VAL A 242 9.08 24.44 -10.22
C VAL A 242 9.67 25.12 -8.98
N THR A 243 8.95 26.08 -8.42
CA THR A 243 9.39 26.74 -7.18
C THR A 243 9.08 25.86 -5.98
N SER A 244 10.12 25.57 -5.17
CA SER A 244 10.00 24.79 -3.92
C SER A 244 9.50 25.63 -2.73
N PRO A 245 8.90 25.02 -1.70
CA PRO A 245 8.60 23.59 -1.57
C PRO A 245 7.35 23.17 -2.37
N VAL A 246 7.38 21.96 -2.91
CA VAL A 246 6.25 21.32 -3.61
C VAL A 246 5.73 20.16 -2.76
N SER A 247 4.41 20.03 -2.64
CA SER A 247 3.73 18.91 -2.00
C SER A 247 3.24 17.93 -3.06
N TYR A 248 3.44 16.63 -2.81
CA TYR A 248 3.05 15.54 -3.71
C TYR A 248 2.17 14.55 -2.96
N GLN A 249 0.93 14.38 -3.43
CA GLN A 249 -0.11 13.60 -2.76
C GLN A 249 -0.78 12.65 -3.74
N TRP A 250 -0.92 11.39 -3.33
CA TRP A 250 -1.73 10.38 -4.01
C TRP A 250 -3.01 10.12 -3.22
N ASN A 251 -4.12 9.98 -3.93
CA ASN A 251 -5.38 9.45 -3.41
C ASN A 251 -5.75 8.24 -4.26
N PHE A 252 -5.84 7.06 -3.66
CA PHE A 252 -6.05 5.82 -4.40
C PHE A 252 -7.52 5.51 -4.68
N GLY A 253 -8.47 6.36 -4.25
CA GLY A 253 -9.90 6.17 -4.48
C GLY A 253 -10.58 5.18 -3.52
N ASP A 254 -9.82 4.44 -2.72
CA ASP A 254 -10.30 3.53 -1.67
C ASP A 254 -10.33 4.19 -0.27
N GLY A 255 -10.05 5.49 -0.20
CA GLY A 255 -9.94 6.27 1.03
C GLY A 255 -8.52 6.30 1.63
N SER A 256 -7.57 5.58 1.05
CA SER A 256 -6.16 5.65 1.43
C SER A 256 -5.39 6.70 0.61
N THR A 257 -4.21 7.06 1.12
CA THR A 257 -3.39 8.14 0.58
C THR A 257 -1.91 7.80 0.61
N GLY A 258 -1.14 8.26 -0.38
CA GLY A 258 0.31 8.11 -0.47
C GLY A 258 1.01 9.46 -0.72
N SER A 259 2.33 9.53 -0.60
CA SER A 259 3.08 10.78 -0.79
C SER A 259 4.35 10.59 -1.60
N GLY A 260 4.81 11.66 -2.25
CA GLY A 260 6.02 11.65 -3.07
C GLY A 260 5.74 11.30 -4.55
N LEU A 261 6.79 11.38 -5.37
CA LEU A 261 6.71 11.09 -6.81
C LEU A 261 6.65 9.59 -7.13
N LEU A 262 7.00 8.73 -6.17
CA LEU A 262 6.96 7.28 -6.29
C LEU A 262 6.33 6.70 -5.02
N THR A 263 5.33 5.84 -5.18
CA THR A 263 4.65 5.19 -4.06
C THR A 263 4.15 3.81 -4.46
N THR A 264 3.78 2.99 -3.48
CA THR A 264 3.20 1.66 -3.70
C THR A 264 1.92 1.52 -2.92
N HIS A 265 0.90 0.89 -3.52
CA HIS A 265 -0.38 0.68 -2.87
C HIS A 265 -1.03 -0.61 -3.35
N GLY A 266 -1.78 -1.27 -2.47
CA GLY A 266 -2.55 -2.47 -2.77
C GLY A 266 -3.98 -2.34 -2.30
N PHE A 267 -4.91 -2.87 -3.09
CA PHE A 267 -6.34 -2.74 -2.86
C PHE A 267 -6.89 -3.99 -2.16
N SER A 268 -7.76 -3.79 -1.17
CA SER A 268 -8.29 -4.89 -0.35
C SER A 268 -9.64 -5.43 -0.84
N GLN A 269 -10.24 -4.79 -1.83
CA GLN A 269 -11.52 -5.17 -2.42
C GLN A 269 -11.42 -5.07 -3.93
N SER A 270 -12.12 -5.95 -4.63
CA SER A 270 -12.31 -5.85 -6.07
C SER A 270 -13.19 -4.65 -6.42
N GLY A 271 -12.89 -3.99 -7.54
CA GLY A 271 -13.55 -2.77 -7.98
C GLY A 271 -12.70 -1.93 -8.91
N GLN A 272 -13.32 -0.90 -9.47
CA GLN A 272 -12.63 0.10 -10.28
C GLN A 272 -12.28 1.31 -9.41
N TYR A 273 -11.00 1.67 -9.36
CA TYR A 273 -10.47 2.75 -8.54
C TYR A 273 -9.90 3.88 -9.40
N GLU A 274 -10.30 5.11 -9.09
CA GLU A 274 -9.72 6.32 -9.70
C GLU A 274 -8.58 6.83 -8.80
N VAL A 275 -7.35 6.61 -9.25
CA VAL A 275 -6.13 7.03 -8.55
C VAL A 275 -5.76 8.43 -9.00
N THR A 276 -5.79 9.39 -8.07
CA THR A 276 -5.48 10.80 -8.33
C THR A 276 -4.12 11.15 -7.76
N PHE A 277 -3.24 11.73 -8.58
CA PHE A 277 -2.02 12.40 -8.14
C PHE A 277 -2.24 13.92 -8.12
N THR A 278 -1.78 14.59 -7.06
CA THR A 278 -1.86 16.05 -6.90
C THR A 278 -0.48 16.60 -6.55
N ALA A 279 -0.07 17.64 -7.28
CA ALA A 279 1.14 18.43 -7.00
C ALA A 279 0.76 19.89 -6.72
N SER A 280 1.26 20.47 -5.62
CA SER A 280 0.93 21.85 -5.25
C SER A 280 2.10 22.61 -4.63
N ASN A 281 2.14 23.93 -4.87
CA ASN A 281 3.05 24.87 -4.22
C ASN A 281 2.35 26.23 -4.01
N SER A 282 3.09 27.25 -3.61
CA SER A 282 2.56 28.61 -3.40
C SER A 282 2.03 29.29 -4.68
N ALA A 283 2.41 28.79 -5.86
CA ALA A 283 1.99 29.34 -7.15
C ALA A 283 0.70 28.68 -7.69
N GLY A 284 0.41 27.44 -7.28
CA GLY A 284 -0.80 26.74 -7.72
C GLY A 284 -0.81 25.25 -7.38
N GLU A 285 -1.87 24.59 -7.84
CA GLU A 285 -2.13 23.16 -7.66
C GLU A 285 -2.59 22.55 -8.99
N VAL A 286 -2.15 21.33 -9.27
CA VAL A 286 -2.54 20.55 -10.45
C VAL A 286 -2.74 19.09 -10.05
N SER A 287 -3.66 18.40 -10.73
CA SER A 287 -3.93 16.98 -10.51
C SER A 287 -4.16 16.23 -11.81
N GLU A 288 -3.77 14.95 -11.84
CA GLU A 288 -4.13 13.98 -12.89
C GLU A 288 -4.64 12.68 -12.27
N THR A 289 -5.41 11.92 -13.06
CA THR A 289 -6.07 10.69 -12.65
C THR A 289 -5.78 9.54 -13.60
N LEU A 290 -5.56 8.34 -13.06
CA LEU A 290 -5.57 7.08 -13.80
C LEU A 290 -6.59 6.13 -13.18
N THR A 291 -6.99 5.11 -13.93
CA THR A 291 -7.95 4.10 -13.47
C THR A 291 -7.24 2.77 -13.29
N VAL A 292 -7.50 2.10 -12.17
CA VAL A 292 -7.03 0.75 -11.87
C VAL A 292 -8.25 -0.15 -11.71
N GLU A 293 -8.29 -1.25 -12.45
CA GLU A 293 -9.27 -2.32 -12.26
C GLU A 293 -8.68 -3.38 -11.32
N VAL A 294 -9.36 -3.62 -10.20
CA VAL A 294 -8.95 -4.61 -9.21
C VAL A 294 -9.91 -5.78 -9.26
N THR A 295 -9.39 -6.97 -9.53
CA THR A 295 -10.16 -8.21 -9.57
C THR A 295 -9.84 -9.11 -8.38
N ASP A 296 -10.75 -10.01 -8.03
CA ASP A 296 -10.40 -11.07 -7.09
C ASP A 296 -9.47 -12.07 -7.81
N PRO A 297 -8.44 -12.59 -7.14
CA PRO A 297 -7.51 -13.52 -7.77
C PRO A 297 -8.26 -14.80 -8.20
N PRO A 298 -7.94 -15.35 -9.39
CA PRO A 298 -8.62 -16.53 -9.89
C PRO A 298 -8.39 -17.75 -8.98
N VAL A 299 -9.44 -18.55 -8.76
CA VAL A 299 -9.41 -19.70 -7.84
C VAL A 299 -9.31 -21.02 -8.61
N PRO A 300 -8.26 -21.84 -8.40
CA PRO A 300 -8.12 -23.13 -9.08
C PRO A 300 -9.18 -24.14 -8.63
N ALA A 301 -9.45 -25.12 -9.49
CA ALA A 301 -10.27 -26.26 -9.12
C ALA A 301 -9.62 -27.04 -7.96
N GLN A 302 -10.38 -27.34 -6.91
CA GLN A 302 -9.90 -28.05 -5.72
C GLN A 302 -10.94 -29.05 -5.23
N ILE A 303 -10.52 -30.31 -5.08
CA ILE A 303 -11.38 -31.42 -4.65
C ILE A 303 -11.36 -31.53 -3.12
N ALA A 304 -12.41 -31.05 -2.47
CA ALA A 304 -12.56 -31.18 -1.02
C ALA A 304 -12.81 -32.64 -0.61
N THR A 305 -13.72 -33.33 -1.28
CA THR A 305 -14.09 -34.73 -1.00
C THR A 305 -14.61 -35.43 -2.24
N ILE A 306 -14.42 -36.75 -2.29
CA ILE A 306 -15.12 -37.67 -3.18
C ILE A 306 -15.72 -38.81 -2.34
N ASN A 307 -16.90 -39.28 -2.71
CA ASN A 307 -17.62 -40.35 -2.02
C ASN A 307 -18.21 -41.34 -3.02
N ALA A 308 -18.35 -42.59 -2.60
CA ALA A 308 -19.05 -43.65 -3.33
C ALA A 308 -20.20 -44.20 -2.47
N ASN A 309 -21.34 -44.49 -3.10
CA ASN A 309 -22.46 -45.14 -2.45
C ASN A 309 -23.17 -46.12 -3.41
N PRO A 310 -23.29 -47.41 -3.07
CA PRO A 310 -22.80 -48.05 -1.84
C PRO A 310 -21.27 -48.23 -1.80
N SER A 311 -20.72 -48.46 -0.60
CA SER A 311 -19.30 -48.80 -0.38
C SER A 311 -19.16 -49.57 0.96
N PRO A 312 -18.89 -50.90 0.96
CA PRO A 312 -18.66 -51.74 -0.22
C PRO A 312 -19.90 -51.86 -1.11
N ALA A 313 -19.68 -52.21 -2.38
CA ALA A 313 -20.73 -52.50 -3.36
C ALA A 313 -20.75 -53.99 -3.71
N THR A 314 -21.84 -54.49 -4.27
CA THR A 314 -21.88 -55.86 -4.82
C THR A 314 -21.65 -55.84 -6.33
N ALA A 315 -21.01 -56.87 -6.88
CA ALA A 315 -20.84 -57.01 -8.32
C ALA A 315 -22.20 -56.91 -9.05
N GLY A 316 -22.26 -56.16 -10.15
CA GLY A 316 -23.49 -55.88 -10.88
C GLY A 316 -24.38 -54.79 -10.26
N GLN A 317 -24.03 -54.24 -9.09
CA GLN A 317 -24.74 -53.12 -8.47
C GLN A 317 -24.22 -51.77 -8.98
N GLU A 318 -25.14 -50.86 -9.34
CA GLU A 318 -24.78 -49.49 -9.70
C GLU A 318 -24.28 -48.71 -8.47
N VAL A 319 -23.12 -48.08 -8.60
CA VAL A 319 -22.49 -47.23 -7.59
C VAL A 319 -22.56 -45.78 -8.05
N THR A 320 -23.03 -44.90 -7.17
CA THR A 320 -23.03 -43.46 -7.41
C THR A 320 -21.81 -42.81 -6.77
N PHE A 321 -21.05 -42.07 -7.57
CA PHE A 321 -19.91 -41.27 -7.16
C PHE A 321 -20.29 -39.80 -7.12
N THR A 322 -19.97 -39.13 -6.02
CA THR A 322 -20.25 -37.70 -5.83
C THR A 322 -18.98 -36.98 -5.42
N SER A 323 -18.83 -35.75 -5.88
CA SER A 323 -17.69 -34.89 -5.55
C SER A 323 -18.13 -33.57 -4.91
N ASN A 324 -17.24 -32.99 -4.11
CA ASN A 324 -17.33 -31.61 -3.67
C ASN A 324 -16.08 -30.89 -4.18
N VAL A 325 -16.25 -30.11 -5.25
CA VAL A 325 -15.16 -29.35 -5.88
C VAL A 325 -15.46 -27.86 -5.78
N ARG A 326 -14.45 -27.06 -5.45
CA ARG A 326 -14.49 -25.60 -5.39
C ARG A 326 -13.56 -25.02 -6.44
N GLY A 327 -13.76 -23.77 -6.82
CA GLY A 327 -12.96 -23.06 -7.82
C GLY A 327 -13.83 -22.24 -8.76
N ASP A 328 -13.18 -21.46 -9.62
CA ASP A 328 -13.89 -20.69 -10.64
C ASP A 328 -14.46 -21.58 -11.73
N THR A 329 -15.62 -21.19 -12.27
CA THR A 329 -16.35 -21.94 -13.30
C THR A 329 -15.96 -21.49 -14.72
N PRO A 330 -16.00 -22.37 -15.74
CA PRO A 330 -16.45 -23.76 -15.69
C PRO A 330 -15.38 -24.72 -15.14
N ILE A 331 -15.82 -25.72 -14.36
CA ILE A 331 -14.98 -26.82 -13.88
C ILE A 331 -15.28 -28.06 -14.73
N THR A 332 -14.23 -28.73 -15.20
CA THR A 332 -14.28 -30.02 -15.89
C THR A 332 -14.04 -31.14 -14.89
N TYR A 333 -14.80 -32.24 -15.00
CA TYR A 333 -14.73 -33.40 -14.11
C TYR A 333 -14.51 -34.66 -14.93
N ASN A 334 -13.47 -35.43 -14.61
CA ASN A 334 -13.15 -36.69 -15.27
C ASN A 334 -12.93 -37.79 -14.22
N TRP A 335 -13.79 -38.79 -14.23
CA TRP A 335 -13.68 -39.97 -13.36
C TRP A 335 -12.97 -41.10 -14.09
N ASP A 336 -12.04 -41.77 -13.42
CA ASP A 336 -11.47 -43.07 -13.78
C ASP A 336 -11.90 -44.08 -12.71
N PHE A 337 -12.68 -45.09 -13.10
CA PHE A 337 -13.21 -46.07 -12.16
C PHE A 337 -12.20 -47.18 -11.80
N GLY A 338 -11.02 -47.20 -12.43
CA GLY A 338 -9.95 -48.15 -12.14
C GLY A 338 -10.15 -49.53 -12.77
N ASP A 339 -11.21 -49.73 -13.57
CA ASP A 339 -11.51 -50.93 -14.35
C ASP A 339 -11.37 -50.71 -15.87
N GLY A 340 -10.85 -49.54 -16.27
CA GLY A 340 -10.71 -49.11 -17.66
C GLY A 340 -11.87 -48.28 -18.19
N ASN A 341 -12.95 -48.08 -17.41
CA ASN A 341 -14.05 -47.19 -17.75
C ASN A 341 -13.90 -45.81 -17.13
N THR A 342 -14.52 -44.80 -17.75
CA THR A 342 -14.47 -43.41 -17.31
C THR A 342 -15.85 -42.77 -17.21
N GLY A 343 -15.95 -41.68 -16.46
CA GLY A 343 -17.17 -40.90 -16.26
C GLY A 343 -16.91 -39.40 -16.29
N SER A 344 -17.97 -38.60 -16.32
CA SER A 344 -17.88 -37.13 -16.30
C SER A 344 -19.01 -36.52 -15.49
N GLY A 345 -18.83 -35.27 -15.08
CA GLY A 345 -19.76 -34.55 -14.20
C GLY A 345 -19.34 -34.59 -12.72
N ASP A 346 -19.90 -33.68 -11.94
CA ASP A 346 -19.72 -33.60 -10.49
C ASP A 346 -20.26 -34.84 -9.77
N THR A 347 -21.25 -35.50 -10.38
CA THR A 347 -21.80 -36.81 -10.03
C THR A 347 -21.70 -37.74 -11.23
N ALA A 348 -21.26 -38.99 -11.01
CA ALA A 348 -21.21 -40.05 -12.01
C ALA A 348 -21.74 -41.37 -11.43
N THR A 349 -22.24 -42.26 -12.27
CA THR A 349 -22.61 -43.63 -11.87
C THR A 349 -21.79 -44.64 -12.66
N HIS A 350 -21.49 -45.78 -12.04
CA HIS A 350 -20.78 -46.90 -12.67
C HIS A 350 -21.13 -48.23 -12.01
N THR A 351 -21.09 -49.32 -12.77
CA THR A 351 -21.36 -50.68 -12.29
C THR A 351 -20.11 -51.53 -12.53
N PHE A 352 -19.65 -52.22 -11.48
CA PHE A 352 -18.51 -53.13 -11.55
C PHE A 352 -19.01 -54.57 -11.70
N GLU A 353 -18.63 -55.24 -12.79
CA GLU A 353 -19.12 -56.59 -13.11
C GLU A 353 -18.36 -57.70 -12.36
N GLU A 354 -17.11 -57.45 -11.98
CA GLU A 354 -16.27 -58.42 -11.29
C GLU A 354 -16.01 -57.97 -9.84
N PRO A 355 -15.97 -58.91 -8.87
CA PRO A 355 -15.57 -58.59 -7.51
C PRO A 355 -14.08 -58.22 -7.45
N GLY A 356 -13.74 -57.24 -6.62
CA GLY A 356 -12.37 -56.74 -6.52
C GLY A 356 -12.22 -55.44 -5.76
N SER A 357 -10.99 -54.95 -5.71
CA SER A 357 -10.63 -53.67 -5.11
C SER A 357 -10.29 -52.66 -6.20
N TYR A 358 -11.13 -51.65 -6.40
CA TYR A 358 -10.96 -50.64 -7.45
C TYR A 358 -10.49 -49.31 -6.85
N THR A 359 -9.49 -48.68 -7.49
CA THR A 359 -9.04 -47.32 -7.15
C THR A 359 -9.74 -46.34 -8.09
N VAL A 360 -10.75 -45.65 -7.57
CA VAL A 360 -11.52 -44.66 -8.32
C VAL A 360 -10.87 -43.29 -8.14
N THR A 361 -10.59 -42.60 -9.24
CA THR A 361 -9.93 -41.29 -9.25
C THR A 361 -10.82 -40.26 -9.93
N LEU A 362 -10.90 -39.06 -9.35
CA LEU A 362 -11.48 -37.88 -9.97
C LEU A 362 -10.36 -36.88 -10.25
N ASP A 363 -10.28 -36.43 -11.49
CA ASP A 363 -9.54 -35.24 -11.89
C ASP A 363 -10.52 -34.09 -12.13
N ALA A 364 -10.30 -32.96 -11.46
CA ALA A 364 -11.08 -31.75 -11.63
C ALA A 364 -10.19 -30.59 -12.05
N SER A 365 -10.60 -29.82 -13.06
CA SER A 365 -9.79 -28.72 -13.61
C SER A 365 -10.60 -27.53 -14.08
N ASN A 366 -10.00 -26.35 -14.05
CA ASN A 366 -10.49 -25.13 -14.69
C ASN A 366 -9.34 -24.40 -15.40
N ASP A 367 -9.59 -23.19 -15.93
CA ASP A 367 -8.57 -22.41 -16.66
C ASP A 367 -7.38 -21.98 -15.79
N VAL A 368 -7.49 -22.12 -14.47
CA VAL A 368 -6.50 -21.67 -13.48
C VAL A 368 -5.62 -22.82 -13.01
N GLY A 369 -6.19 -24.02 -12.86
CA GLY A 369 -5.45 -25.21 -12.43
C GLY A 369 -6.33 -26.45 -12.25
N ASP A 370 -5.67 -27.53 -11.83
CA ASP A 370 -6.24 -28.86 -11.66
C ASP A 370 -5.91 -29.48 -10.29
N ASP A 371 -6.76 -30.41 -9.86
CA ASP A 371 -6.58 -31.23 -8.66
C ASP A 371 -7.06 -32.67 -8.93
N SER A 372 -6.47 -33.63 -8.24
CA SER A 372 -6.75 -35.06 -8.43
C SER A 372 -6.89 -35.76 -7.09
N ARG A 373 -7.91 -36.62 -6.96
CA ARG A 373 -8.20 -37.34 -5.72
C ARG A 373 -8.69 -38.74 -6.00
N SER A 374 -8.21 -39.71 -5.22
CA SER A 374 -8.61 -41.12 -5.33
C SER A 374 -9.27 -41.65 -4.05
N LEU A 375 -10.16 -42.62 -4.22
CA LEU A 375 -10.75 -43.46 -3.17
C LEU A 375 -10.64 -44.94 -3.56
N THR A 376 -10.62 -45.83 -2.59
CA THR A 376 -10.66 -47.28 -2.83
C THR A 376 -12.07 -47.80 -2.57
N LEU A 377 -12.67 -48.45 -3.56
CA LEU A 377 -13.96 -49.12 -3.46
C LEU A 377 -13.75 -50.64 -3.44
N GLN A 378 -14.32 -51.32 -2.45
CA GLN A 378 -14.42 -52.78 -2.46
C GLN A 378 -15.73 -53.21 -3.13
N VAL A 379 -15.64 -54.16 -4.04
CA VAL A 379 -16.76 -54.79 -4.73
C VAL A 379 -16.78 -56.27 -4.34
N ASP A 380 -17.82 -56.66 -3.59
CA ASP A 380 -18.04 -58.03 -3.12
C ASP A 380 -18.77 -58.86 -4.19
N PRO A 381 -18.57 -60.19 -4.24
CA PRO A 381 -19.28 -61.06 -5.18
C PRO A 381 -20.79 -61.06 -4.92
N ASP A 382 -21.60 -61.15 -5.98
CA ASP A 382 -23.04 -61.39 -5.88
C ASP A 382 -23.28 -62.86 -5.50
N LEU A 383 -23.54 -63.12 -4.23
CA LEU A 383 -23.79 -64.47 -3.70
C LEU A 383 -25.29 -64.73 -3.57
N PRO A 384 -25.78 -65.93 -3.93
CA PRO A 384 -27.17 -66.27 -3.74
C PRO A 384 -27.59 -66.27 -2.26
N PRO A 385 -28.87 -66.00 -1.93
CA PRO A 385 -29.35 -65.93 -0.55
C PRO A 385 -29.12 -67.21 0.28
N ILE A 386 -28.95 -68.37 -0.37
CA ILE A 386 -28.67 -69.63 0.33
C ILE A 386 -27.31 -69.61 1.04
N CYS A 387 -26.34 -68.86 0.51
CA CYS A 387 -24.99 -68.73 1.09
C CYS A 387 -25.00 -68.02 2.46
N GLU A 388 -25.96 -67.14 2.68
CA GLU A 388 -26.14 -66.42 3.95
C GLU A 388 -26.96 -67.20 4.98
N THR A 389 -27.81 -68.12 4.53
CA THR A 389 -28.84 -68.75 5.38
C THR A 389 -28.58 -70.22 5.71
N VAL A 390 -27.78 -70.92 4.90
CA VAL A 390 -27.47 -72.33 5.16
C VAL A 390 -26.72 -72.49 6.48
N SER A 391 -27.23 -73.36 7.35
CA SER A 391 -26.66 -73.67 8.66
C SER A 391 -26.43 -75.16 8.88
N GLU A 392 -27.11 -76.01 8.10
CA GLU A 392 -26.98 -77.46 8.11
C GLU A 392 -27.07 -77.97 6.68
N LEU A 393 -26.21 -78.93 6.34
CA LEU A 393 -26.22 -79.63 5.05
C LEU A 393 -26.72 -81.06 5.25
N ASN A 394 -27.14 -81.73 4.17
CA ASN A 394 -27.71 -83.07 4.26
C ASN A 394 -26.69 -84.07 4.84
N PRO A 395 -27.05 -84.91 5.82
CA PRO A 395 -26.17 -85.96 6.31
C PRO A 395 -26.06 -87.12 5.32
N ALA A 396 -24.89 -87.75 5.25
CA ALA A 396 -24.66 -88.95 4.44
C ALA A 396 -24.70 -90.20 5.32
N PHE A 397 -25.50 -91.20 4.94
CA PHE A 397 -25.63 -92.45 5.69
C PHE A 397 -24.86 -93.60 5.05
N PHE A 398 -24.40 -94.54 5.88
CA PHE A 398 -23.54 -95.65 5.45
C PHE A 398 -24.09 -97.02 5.84
N GLY A 399 -23.77 -98.01 5.01
CA GLY A 399 -23.97 -99.42 5.31
C GLY A 399 -23.13 -99.89 6.51
N VAL A 400 -23.56 -100.99 7.12
CA VAL A 400 -22.87 -101.59 8.27
C VAL A 400 -21.44 -102.02 7.89
N ASN A 401 -20.44 -101.61 8.68
CA ASN A 401 -19.01 -101.84 8.45
C ASN A 401 -18.52 -101.37 7.06
N SER A 402 -19.16 -100.34 6.50
CA SER A 402 -18.79 -99.76 5.20
C SER A 402 -18.47 -98.28 5.31
N SER A 403 -17.41 -97.85 4.63
CA SER A 403 -17.09 -96.45 4.31
C SER A 403 -17.39 -96.09 2.86
N THR A 404 -17.94 -97.03 2.08
CA THR A 404 -18.34 -96.76 0.69
C THR A 404 -19.69 -96.04 0.67
N LEU A 405 -19.74 -94.90 -0.04
CA LEU A 405 -20.97 -94.14 -0.26
C LEU A 405 -22.02 -94.98 -0.99
N THR A 406 -23.25 -94.97 -0.46
CA THR A 406 -24.43 -95.51 -1.16
C THR A 406 -24.92 -94.52 -2.21
N ASP A 407 -25.83 -94.95 -3.09
CA ASP A 407 -26.39 -94.06 -4.12
C ASP A 407 -27.26 -92.96 -3.49
N GLU A 408 -27.93 -93.26 -2.37
CA GLU A 408 -28.68 -92.28 -1.57
C GLU A 408 -27.74 -91.25 -0.94
N ALA A 409 -26.61 -91.68 -0.37
CA ALA A 409 -25.61 -90.80 0.22
C ALA A 409 -24.99 -89.88 -0.84
N ARG A 410 -24.64 -90.41 -2.03
CA ARG A 410 -24.15 -89.59 -3.15
C ARG A 410 -25.16 -88.53 -3.57
N SER A 411 -26.45 -88.88 -3.64
CA SER A 411 -27.50 -87.93 -4.03
C SER A 411 -27.65 -86.79 -3.01
N ALA A 412 -27.59 -87.10 -1.71
CA ALA A 412 -27.64 -86.09 -0.65
C ALA A 412 -26.40 -85.18 -0.65
N LEU A 413 -25.22 -85.75 -0.87
CA LEU A 413 -23.97 -85.01 -0.94
C LEU A 413 -23.85 -84.17 -2.21
N GLN A 414 -24.48 -84.57 -3.31
CA GLN A 414 -24.50 -83.79 -4.56
C GLN A 414 -25.16 -82.42 -4.32
N GLU A 415 -26.30 -82.38 -3.63
CA GLU A 415 -26.99 -81.12 -3.26
C GLU A 415 -26.10 -80.24 -2.37
N ASN A 416 -25.39 -80.85 -1.42
CA ASN A 416 -24.44 -80.13 -0.57
C ASN A 416 -23.25 -79.56 -1.39
N ALA A 417 -22.71 -80.35 -2.32
CA ALA A 417 -21.61 -79.94 -3.18
C ALA A 417 -21.99 -78.76 -4.07
N GLU A 418 -23.20 -78.78 -4.64
CA GLU A 418 -23.75 -77.66 -5.43
C GLU A 418 -23.83 -76.37 -4.61
N ILE A 419 -24.35 -76.43 -3.38
CA ILE A 419 -24.39 -75.27 -2.46
C ILE A 419 -22.98 -74.78 -2.13
N LEU A 420 -22.05 -75.69 -1.81
CA LEU A 420 -20.67 -75.32 -1.45
C LEU A 420 -19.89 -74.77 -2.65
N ALA A 421 -20.16 -75.24 -3.86
CA ALA A 421 -19.56 -74.72 -5.09
C ALA A 421 -20.03 -73.29 -5.40
N GLU A 422 -21.32 -73.01 -5.21
CA GLU A 422 -21.91 -71.69 -5.44
C GLU A 422 -21.53 -70.67 -4.35
N CYS A 423 -21.42 -71.13 -3.10
CA CYS A 423 -21.14 -70.30 -1.94
C CYS A 423 -19.66 -70.27 -1.59
N SER A 424 -18.88 -69.52 -2.36
CA SER A 424 -17.42 -69.37 -2.19
C SER A 424 -16.99 -68.86 -0.80
N ASN A 425 -17.90 -68.23 -0.05
CA ASN A 425 -17.68 -67.75 1.31
C ASN A 425 -17.84 -68.82 2.40
N LEU A 426 -18.27 -70.05 2.08
CA LEU A 426 -18.47 -71.12 3.06
C LEU A 426 -17.27 -72.06 3.10
N THR A 427 -16.88 -72.52 4.28
CA THR A 427 -16.08 -73.74 4.45
C THR A 427 -16.96 -74.84 5.03
N VAL A 428 -16.59 -76.11 4.90
CA VAL A 428 -17.35 -77.25 5.41
C VAL A 428 -16.51 -78.10 6.35
N ARG A 429 -17.03 -78.32 7.56
CA ARG A 429 -16.51 -79.31 8.49
C ARG A 429 -17.31 -80.60 8.37
N VAL A 430 -16.63 -81.69 8.08
CA VAL A 430 -17.19 -83.02 7.81
C VAL A 430 -16.90 -83.93 9.01
N GLU A 431 -17.94 -84.27 9.76
CA GLU A 431 -17.82 -85.09 10.98
C GLU A 431 -18.38 -86.49 10.76
N GLY A 432 -17.51 -87.50 10.72
CA GLY A 432 -17.90 -88.90 10.51
C GLY A 432 -18.15 -89.66 11.80
N PHE A 433 -19.15 -90.53 11.81
CA PHE A 433 -19.56 -91.31 12.98
C PHE A 433 -19.71 -92.81 12.64
N ALA A 434 -19.42 -93.65 13.62
CA ALA A 434 -19.67 -95.09 13.56
C ALA A 434 -20.61 -95.56 14.67
N ALA A 435 -21.30 -96.68 14.43
CA ALA A 435 -22.09 -97.30 15.48
C ALA A 435 -21.18 -98.12 16.41
N ALA A 436 -21.46 -98.12 17.72
CA ALA A 436 -20.63 -98.81 18.72
C ALA A 436 -20.45 -100.34 18.49
N GLY A 437 -21.31 -100.96 17.69
CA GLY A 437 -21.22 -102.37 17.29
C GLY A 437 -20.41 -102.65 16.02
N GLU A 438 -19.86 -101.61 15.37
CA GLU A 438 -19.05 -101.75 14.15
C GLU A 438 -17.58 -102.05 14.45
N ARG A 439 -16.90 -102.66 13.49
CA ARG A 439 -15.48 -102.99 13.62
C ARG A 439 -14.66 -101.71 13.55
N ASN A 440 -13.73 -101.53 14.49
CA ASN A 440 -12.80 -100.41 14.56
C ASN A 440 -13.51 -99.05 14.34
N PRO A 441 -14.46 -98.67 15.22
CA PRO A 441 -15.33 -97.52 14.97
C PRO A 441 -14.58 -96.20 14.77
N ASP A 442 -13.41 -96.02 15.39
CA ASP A 442 -12.57 -94.83 15.20
C ASP A 442 -12.05 -94.73 13.76
N GLU A 443 -11.42 -95.80 13.27
CA GLU A 443 -10.91 -95.92 11.89
C GLU A 443 -12.05 -95.81 10.87
N LEU A 444 -13.17 -96.50 11.12
CA LEU A 444 -14.33 -96.49 10.23
C LEU A 444 -15.01 -95.10 10.17
N SER A 445 -15.05 -94.36 11.28
CA SER A 445 -15.59 -93.00 11.31
C SER A 445 -14.72 -92.01 10.53
N GLN A 446 -13.39 -92.18 10.57
CA GLN A 446 -12.44 -91.37 9.81
C GLN A 446 -12.54 -91.70 8.32
N ASP A 447 -12.59 -92.98 7.95
CA ASP A 447 -12.73 -93.41 6.56
C ASP A 447 -14.03 -92.89 5.93
N ARG A 448 -15.12 -92.81 6.71
CA ARG A 448 -16.39 -92.22 6.27
C ARG A 448 -16.30 -90.70 6.08
N ALA A 449 -15.68 -89.99 7.02
CA ALA A 449 -15.45 -88.56 6.89
C ALA A 449 -14.59 -88.25 5.65
N GLN A 450 -13.54 -89.05 5.42
CA GLN A 450 -12.69 -88.91 4.25
C GLN A 450 -13.44 -89.22 2.95
N ALA A 451 -14.27 -90.27 2.91
CA ALA A 451 -15.07 -90.59 1.73
C ALA A 451 -16.04 -89.46 1.33
N VAL A 452 -16.55 -88.69 2.30
CA VAL A 452 -17.38 -87.51 2.03
C VAL A 452 -16.52 -86.31 1.59
N ALA A 453 -15.35 -86.11 2.18
CA ALA A 453 -14.41 -85.08 1.76
C ALA A 453 -13.91 -85.29 0.33
N ASP A 454 -13.51 -86.51 0.00
CA ASP A 454 -13.11 -86.92 -1.36
C ASP A 454 -14.25 -86.68 -2.35
N PHE A 455 -15.50 -86.98 -1.96
CA PHE A 455 -16.67 -86.70 -2.79
C PHE A 455 -16.85 -85.19 -3.05
N TYR A 456 -16.65 -84.33 -2.06
CA TYR A 456 -16.72 -82.88 -2.26
C TYR A 456 -15.59 -82.36 -3.16
N GLU A 457 -14.36 -82.84 -2.98
CA GLU A 457 -13.23 -82.48 -3.85
C GLU A 457 -13.45 -82.93 -5.30
N GLU A 458 -14.01 -84.12 -5.50
CA GLU A 458 -14.38 -84.65 -6.83
C GLU A 458 -15.53 -83.85 -7.49
N ASN A 459 -16.28 -83.07 -6.71
CA ASN A 459 -17.41 -82.24 -7.16
C ASN A 459 -17.14 -80.74 -6.97
N ASP A 460 -15.93 -80.30 -7.32
CA ASP A 460 -15.52 -78.89 -7.44
C ASP A 460 -15.55 -78.05 -6.14
N VAL A 461 -15.56 -78.69 -4.97
CA VAL A 461 -15.31 -77.98 -3.69
C VAL A 461 -13.80 -77.96 -3.41
N PRO A 462 -13.15 -76.79 -3.31
CA PRO A 462 -11.72 -76.68 -3.02
C PRO A 462 -11.33 -77.37 -1.70
N SER A 463 -10.22 -78.12 -1.71
CA SER A 463 -9.76 -78.90 -0.55
C SER A 463 -9.35 -78.04 0.65
N ASP A 464 -8.95 -76.78 0.43
CA ASP A 464 -8.68 -75.81 1.50
C ASP A 464 -9.95 -75.33 2.23
N ARG A 465 -11.13 -75.64 1.68
CA ARG A 465 -12.44 -75.34 2.29
C ARG A 465 -13.05 -76.54 3.02
N ILE A 466 -12.38 -77.69 3.08
CA ILE A 466 -12.91 -78.94 3.65
C ILE A 466 -12.07 -79.37 4.86
N GLU A 467 -12.71 -79.56 6.01
CA GLU A 467 -12.08 -80.13 7.21
C GLU A 467 -12.76 -81.46 7.59
N ALA A 468 -12.08 -82.59 7.40
CA ALA A 468 -12.66 -83.92 7.63
C ALA A 468 -12.13 -84.59 8.90
N GLN A 469 -13.03 -85.03 9.79
CA GLN A 469 -12.67 -85.66 11.05
C GLN A 469 -13.62 -86.81 11.43
N GLY A 470 -13.03 -87.97 11.77
CA GLY A 470 -13.73 -89.07 12.43
C GLY A 470 -13.96 -88.77 13.92
N ARG A 471 -15.19 -88.99 14.38
CA ARG A 471 -15.63 -88.76 15.77
C ARG A 471 -15.77 -90.06 16.57
N GLY A 472 -15.47 -91.20 15.97
CA GLY A 472 -15.56 -92.51 16.60
C GLY A 472 -16.99 -93.00 16.76
N ALA A 473 -17.18 -93.88 17.76
CA ALA A 473 -18.46 -94.50 18.03
C ALA A 473 -19.45 -93.53 18.72
N ILE A 474 -20.71 -93.52 18.27
CA ILE A 474 -21.81 -92.92 19.04
C ILE A 474 -22.27 -93.95 20.08
N GLU A 475 -22.00 -93.69 21.36
CA GLU A 475 -22.53 -94.46 22.49
C GLU A 475 -23.98 -94.00 22.79
N ASP A 476 -24.90 -94.94 23.03
CA ASP A 476 -26.24 -94.62 23.54
C ASP A 476 -26.46 -95.32 24.89
N ASP A 477 -27.08 -94.60 25.83
CA ASP A 477 -27.42 -95.01 27.21
C ASP A 477 -28.68 -95.91 27.24
N THR A 478 -29.19 -96.32 26.07
CA THR A 478 -30.39 -97.16 25.98
C THR A 478 -30.04 -98.64 25.80
N THR A 479 -30.35 -99.43 26.83
CA THR A 479 -30.17 -100.90 26.93
C THR A 479 -31.07 -101.73 25.98
N SER A 480 -31.39 -101.23 24.78
CA SER A 480 -32.23 -101.95 23.81
C SER A 480 -31.38 -102.65 22.73
N LYS A 481 -31.78 -103.87 22.35
CA LYS A 481 -31.13 -104.74 21.34
C LYS A 481 -31.15 -104.21 19.88
N LYS A 482 -31.17 -102.89 19.68
CA LYS A 482 -31.04 -102.21 18.38
C LYS A 482 -29.76 -101.40 18.32
N ALA A 483 -28.63 -102.01 18.65
CA ALA A 483 -27.32 -101.43 18.35
C ALA A 483 -27.16 -101.33 16.82
N GLY A 484 -26.88 -100.13 16.29
CA GLY A 484 -26.65 -99.91 14.86
C GLY A 484 -27.87 -99.41 14.08
N THR A 485 -28.54 -98.35 14.54
CA THR A 485 -29.45 -97.61 13.66
C THR A 485 -28.64 -96.90 12.58
N GLU A 486 -29.23 -96.71 11.39
CA GLU A 486 -28.60 -95.97 10.28
C GLU A 486 -28.15 -94.57 10.70
N GLN A 487 -28.89 -93.94 11.61
CA GLN A 487 -28.54 -92.68 12.25
C GLN A 487 -27.17 -92.69 12.96
N GLN A 488 -26.67 -93.83 13.41
CA GLN A 488 -25.35 -93.95 14.06
C GLN A 488 -24.21 -94.17 13.04
N ARG A 489 -24.53 -94.39 11.77
CA ARG A 489 -23.58 -94.62 10.67
C ARG A 489 -23.70 -93.49 9.67
N ARG A 490 -23.29 -92.30 10.08
CA ARG A 490 -23.50 -91.09 9.28
C ARG A 490 -22.28 -90.18 9.26
N VAL A 491 -22.29 -89.27 8.32
CA VAL A 491 -21.39 -88.13 8.27
C VAL A 491 -22.24 -86.87 8.21
N ASP A 492 -21.97 -85.95 9.12
CA ASP A 492 -22.63 -84.65 9.19
C ASP A 492 -21.73 -83.61 8.50
N SER A 493 -22.30 -82.82 7.58
CA SER A 493 -21.59 -81.72 6.91
C SER A 493 -22.05 -80.39 7.51
N ILE A 494 -21.13 -79.65 8.11
CA ILE A 494 -21.42 -78.45 8.89
C ILE A 494 -20.79 -77.25 8.18
N PRO A 495 -21.58 -76.36 7.55
CA PRO A 495 -21.06 -75.16 6.91
C PRO A 495 -20.54 -74.16 7.96
N GLN A 496 -19.43 -73.50 7.65
CA GLN A 496 -18.77 -72.48 8.49
C GLN A 496 -18.50 -71.22 7.64
N ARG A 497 -18.43 -70.06 8.29
CA ARG A 497 -18.21 -68.74 7.69
C ARG A 497 -16.98 -68.08 8.28
#